data_AF-A0A4U0SVQ9-F1
#
_entry.id   AF-A0A4U0SVQ9-F1
#
_cell.length_a   1.000
_cell.length_b   1.000
_cell.length_c   1.000
_cell.angle_alpha   90.00
_cell.angle_beta   90.00
_cell.angle_gamma   90.00
#
_symmetry.space_group_name_H-M   'P 1'
#
loop_
_entity.id
_entity.type
_entity.pdbx_description
1 polymer ?
#
loop_
_entity_poly.entity_id
_entity_poly.type
_entity_poly.pdbx_seq_one_letter_code
_entity_poly.pdbx_strand_id
1 'polypeptide(L)'
;MKTLRFAAGAAGVAAMALGAVFLTAPQVGKPLDVLWWLGGAVLLHDGVLVPVTLAAGALLPPRLRRSARGALVTAACLTAVALPVLLRPGPRANASVLPLDYGRNLLIALGAVTALTVAWHALRRLLRACRGALAGRDGPG
;
A
#
# COMPACT_ATOMS: atom_id res chain seq x y z
N MET A 1 1.08 -20.22 14.28
CA MET A 1 1.92 -19.15 13.69
C MET A 1 3.02 -19.67 12.75
N LYS A 2 3.77 -20.74 13.08
CA LYS A 2 4.78 -21.33 12.16
C LYS A 2 4.19 -21.81 10.83
N THR A 3 3.09 -22.57 10.89
CA THR A 3 2.38 -23.09 9.70
C THR A 3 1.96 -21.99 8.73
N LEU A 4 1.34 -20.92 9.23
CA LEU A 4 0.94 -19.77 8.40
C LEU A 4 2.14 -19.09 7.73
N ARG A 5 3.26 -18.96 8.44
CA ARG A 5 4.49 -18.36 7.89
C ARG A 5 5.07 -19.23 6.78
N PHE A 6 5.12 -20.54 6.97
CA PHE A 6 5.57 -21.47 5.94
C PHE A 6 4.63 -21.48 4.74
N ALA A 7 3.31 -21.48 4.97
CA ALA A 7 2.31 -21.42 3.90
C ALA A 7 2.45 -20.13 3.09
N ALA A 8 2.59 -18.98 3.74
CA ALA A 8 2.81 -17.70 3.07
C ALA A 8 4.13 -17.68 2.29
N GLY A 9 5.21 -18.22 2.87
CA GLY A 9 6.50 -18.35 2.19
C GLY A 9 6.42 -19.24 0.96
N ALA A 10 5.80 -20.42 1.09
CA ALA A 10 5.61 -21.35 -0.02
C ALA A 10 4.75 -20.74 -1.14
N ALA A 11 3.66 -20.05 -0.78
CA ALA A 11 2.83 -19.33 -1.75
C ALA A 11 3.62 -18.24 -2.49
N GLY A 12 4.48 -17.50 -1.79
CA GLY A 12 5.36 -16.51 -2.40
C GLY A 12 6.35 -17.13 -3.39
N VAL A 13 7.01 -18.22 -3.00
CA VAL A 13 7.93 -18.95 -3.88
C VAL A 13 7.21 -19.51 -5.11
N ALA A 14 6.01 -20.08 -4.92
CA ALA A 14 5.19 -20.58 -6.02
C ALA A 14 4.81 -19.46 -7.00
N ALA A 15 4.42 -18.28 -6.50
CA ALA A 15 4.12 -17.11 -7.33
C ALA A 15 5.35 -16.61 -8.09
N MET A 16 6.54 -16.58 -7.45
CA MET A 16 7.80 -16.22 -8.12
C MET A 16 8.15 -17.20 -9.23
N ALA A 17 8.02 -18.51 -8.98
CA ALA A 17 8.25 -19.54 -9.99
C ALA A 17 7.28 -19.41 -11.17
N LEU A 18 6.00 -19.16 -10.89
CA LEU A 18 5.00 -18.90 -11.93
C LEU A 18 5.34 -17.66 -12.76
N GLY A 19 5.79 -16.57 -12.12
CA GLY A 19 6.27 -15.37 -12.81
C GLY A 19 7.48 -15.64 -13.71
N ALA A 20 8.42 -16.47 -13.26
CA ALA A 20 9.58 -16.89 -14.05
C ALA A 20 9.16 -17.72 -15.28
N VAL A 21 8.14 -18.57 -15.16
CA VAL A 21 7.55 -19.28 -16.30
C VAL A 21 6.89 -18.30 -17.27
N PHE A 22 6.17 -17.28 -16.79
CA PHE A 22 5.58 -16.30 -17.70
C PHE A 22 6.60 -15.42 -18.41
N LEU A 23 7.76 -15.16 -17.79
CA LEU A 23 8.86 -14.43 -18.43
C LEU A 23 9.43 -15.12 -19.67
N THR A 24 9.30 -16.44 -19.79
CA THR A 24 9.73 -17.19 -20.98
C THR A 24 8.69 -17.21 -22.10
N ALA A 25 7.48 -16.68 -21.83
CA ALA A 25 6.41 -16.66 -22.80
C ALA A 25 6.77 -15.72 -23.99
N PRO A 26 6.53 -16.14 -25.25
CA PRO A 26 6.91 -15.36 -26.44
C PRO A 26 6.35 -13.93 -26.48
N GLN A 27 5.22 -13.71 -25.80
CA GLN A 27 4.51 -12.44 -25.75
C GLN A 27 5.25 -11.37 -24.92
N VAL A 28 6.17 -11.76 -24.04
CA VAL A 28 6.88 -10.81 -23.17
C VAL A 28 7.87 -9.95 -23.97
N GLY A 29 8.42 -10.47 -25.07
CA GLY A 29 9.26 -9.75 -26.04
C GLY A 29 10.62 -9.25 -25.52
N LYS A 30 10.68 -8.73 -24.27
CA LYS A 30 11.84 -8.14 -23.60
C LYS A 30 11.84 -8.48 -22.10
N PRO A 31 12.20 -9.71 -21.70
CA PRO A 31 12.20 -10.12 -20.30
C PRO A 31 13.18 -9.33 -19.42
N LEU A 32 14.29 -8.84 -20.00
CA LEU A 32 15.26 -8.01 -19.28
C LEU A 32 14.66 -6.66 -18.84
N ASP A 33 13.80 -6.05 -19.65
CA ASP A 33 13.13 -4.79 -19.29
C ASP A 33 12.20 -5.01 -18.08
N VAL A 34 11.54 -6.17 -18.01
CA VAL A 34 10.71 -6.56 -16.86
C VAL A 34 11.56 -6.75 -15.61
N LEU A 35 12.72 -7.39 -15.71
CA LEU A 35 13.65 -7.53 -14.58
C LEU A 35 14.17 -6.18 -14.09
N TRP A 36 14.54 -5.27 -15.01
CA TRP A 36 14.96 -3.92 -14.64
C TRP A 36 13.86 -3.14 -13.94
N TRP A 37 12.63 -3.24 -14.46
CA TRP A 37 11.47 -2.62 -13.82
C TRP A 37 11.22 -3.20 -12.43
N LEU A 38 11.25 -4.53 -12.28
CA LEU A 38 11.04 -5.21 -11.00
C LEU A 38 12.12 -4.82 -9.98
N GLY A 39 13.39 -4.84 -10.39
CA GLY A 39 14.52 -4.41 -9.56
C GLY A 39 14.39 -2.95 -9.13
N GLY A 40 14.02 -2.06 -10.06
CA GLY A 40 13.74 -0.66 -9.76
C GLY A 40 12.59 -0.48 -8.78
N ALA A 41 11.52 -1.26 -8.91
CA ALA A 41 10.37 -1.21 -8.01
C ALA A 41 10.74 -1.66 -6.57
N VAL A 42 11.54 -2.72 -6.44
CA VAL A 42 12.05 -3.20 -5.13
C VAL A 42 12.94 -2.15 -4.48
N LEU A 43 13.90 -1.61 -5.24
CA LEU A 43 14.80 -0.55 -4.74
C LEU A 43 14.03 0.70 -4.32
N LEU A 44 13.05 1.13 -5.12
CA LEU A 44 12.18 2.26 -4.76
C LEU A 44 11.38 1.95 -3.49
N HIS A 45 10.85 0.73 -3.35
CA HIS A 45 10.07 0.35 -2.19
C HIS A 45 10.91 0.33 -0.90
N ASP A 46 11.95 -0.48 -0.89
CA ASP A 46 12.76 -0.73 0.31
C ASP A 46 13.70 0.45 0.63
N GLY A 47 14.25 1.08 -0.41
CA GLY A 47 15.22 2.16 -0.28
C GLY A 47 14.59 3.54 -0.09
N VAL A 48 13.34 3.76 -0.52
CA VAL A 48 12.70 5.09 -0.47
C VAL A 48 11.35 5.05 0.24
N LEU A 49 10.39 4.25 -0.24
CA LEU A 49 9.02 4.29 0.30
C LEU A 49 8.97 3.87 1.77
N VAL A 50 9.66 2.79 2.14
CA VAL A 50 9.76 2.35 3.54
C VAL A 50 10.37 3.46 4.41
N PRO A 51 11.61 3.94 4.18
CA PRO A 51 12.21 4.94 5.07
C PRO A 51 11.42 6.25 5.13
N VAL A 52 10.88 6.74 4.01
CA VAL A 52 10.04 7.95 4.00
C VAL A 52 8.77 7.76 4.82
N THR A 53 8.08 6.63 4.68
CA THR A 53 6.86 6.35 5.46
C THR A 53 7.17 6.16 6.94
N LEU A 54 8.34 5.61 7.28
CA LEU A 54 8.79 5.48 8.67
C LEU A 54 9.12 6.84 9.27
N ALA A 55 9.85 7.69 8.54
CA ALA A 55 10.20 9.04 8.95
C ALA A 55 8.95 9.91 9.14
N ALA A 56 8.04 9.92 8.16
CA ALA A 56 6.76 10.63 8.25
C ALA A 56 5.92 10.13 9.43
N GLY A 57 5.89 8.81 9.65
CA GLY A 57 5.22 8.21 10.80
C GLY A 57 5.90 8.51 12.14
N ALA A 58 7.19 8.87 12.17
CA ALA A 58 7.90 9.23 13.39
C ALA A 58 7.55 10.65 13.88
N LEU A 59 7.16 11.55 12.96
CA LEU A 59 6.71 12.91 13.27
C LEU A 59 5.33 12.94 13.95
N LEU A 60 4.59 11.83 13.94
CA LEU A 60 3.25 11.74 14.51
C LEU A 60 3.27 11.29 15.98
N PRO A 61 2.29 11.73 16.80
CA PRO A 61 2.18 11.32 18.20
C PRO A 61 2.09 9.79 18.32
N PRO A 62 2.71 9.14 19.33
CA PRO A 62 2.76 7.68 19.48
C PRO A 62 1.41 6.98 19.34
N ARG A 63 0.35 7.63 19.83
CA ARG A 63 -1.04 7.15 19.78
C ARG A 63 -1.60 7.05 18.35
N LEU A 64 -1.09 7.84 17.40
CA LEU A 64 -1.51 7.88 16.00
C LEU A 64 -0.55 7.12 15.07
N ARG A 65 0.72 6.94 15.46
CA ARG A 65 1.77 6.33 14.62
C ARG A 65 1.33 5.02 13.96
N ARG A 66 0.69 4.12 14.73
CA ARG A 66 0.36 2.77 14.24
C ARG A 66 -0.72 2.76 13.15
N SER A 67 -1.72 3.62 13.28
CA SER A 67 -2.80 3.76 12.29
C SER A 67 -2.35 4.59 11.09
N ALA A 68 -1.62 5.68 11.33
CA ALA A 68 -1.12 6.56 10.28
C ALA A 68 -0.06 5.89 9.41
N ARG A 69 0.76 4.99 9.95
CA ARG A 69 1.77 4.25 9.17
C ARG A 69 1.14 3.38 8.09
N GLY A 70 -0.02 2.76 8.37
CA GLY A 70 -0.77 2.03 7.35
C GLY A 70 -1.24 2.93 6.22
N ALA A 71 -1.82 4.09 6.56
CA ALA A 71 -2.27 5.08 5.57
C ALA A 71 -1.12 5.64 4.72
N LEU A 72 0.01 5.97 5.37
CA LEU A 72 1.20 6.48 4.71
C LEU A 72 1.78 5.45 3.75
N VAL A 73 1.85 4.16 4.14
CA VAL A 73 2.31 3.08 3.26
C VAL A 73 1.38 2.91 2.06
N THR A 74 0.06 2.89 2.28
CA THR A 74 -0.92 2.80 1.19
C THR A 74 -0.80 3.99 0.23
N ALA A 75 -0.69 5.21 0.76
CA ALA A 75 -0.50 6.43 -0.03
C ALA A 75 0.81 6.39 -0.84
N ALA A 76 1.90 5.92 -0.23
CA ALA A 76 3.19 5.77 -0.88
C ALA A 76 3.12 4.76 -2.04
N CYS A 77 2.48 3.60 -1.83
CA CYS A 77 2.28 2.59 -2.87
C CYS A 77 1.37 3.10 -4.01
N LEU A 78 0.24 3.76 -3.69
CA LEU A 78 -0.64 4.36 -4.70
C LEU A 78 0.11 5.36 -5.57
N THR A 79 0.94 6.20 -4.96
CA THR A 79 1.77 7.17 -5.67
C THR A 79 2.79 6.47 -6.55
N ALA A 80 3.51 5.48 -6.03
CA ALA A 80 4.52 4.73 -6.79
C ALA A 80 3.96 4.01 -8.02
N VAL A 81 2.73 3.49 -7.94
CA VAL A 81 2.04 2.85 -9.07
C VAL A 81 1.51 3.88 -10.09
N ALA A 82 1.04 5.04 -9.62
CA ALA A 82 0.52 6.10 -10.49
C ALA A 82 1.61 6.90 -11.20
N LEU A 83 2.80 7.03 -10.58
CA LEU A 83 3.88 7.89 -11.05
C LEU A 83 4.37 7.55 -12.47
N PRO A 84 4.60 6.27 -12.86
CA PRO A 84 5.04 5.94 -14.21
C PRO A 84 4.03 6.34 -15.28
N VAL A 85 2.73 6.28 -14.96
CA VAL A 85 1.65 6.66 -15.89
C VAL A 85 1.58 8.19 -16.03
N LEU A 86 1.75 8.91 -14.92
CA LEU A 86 1.74 10.38 -14.90
C LEU A 86 2.97 10.98 -15.59
N LEU A 87 4.14 10.35 -15.45
CA LEU A 87 5.41 10.83 -15.99
C LEU A 87 5.76 10.25 -17.36
N ARG A 88 4.95 9.31 -17.90
CA ARG A 88 5.22 8.67 -19.19
C ARG A 88 5.32 9.74 -20.28
N PRO A 89 6.46 9.84 -21.00
CA PRO A 89 6.57 10.70 -22.17
C PRO A 89 5.80 10.11 -23.34
N GLY A 90 5.16 10.99 -24.12
CA GLY A 90 4.57 10.64 -25.42
C GLY A 90 3.08 10.30 -25.42
N PRO A 91 2.51 10.02 -26.61
CA PRO A 91 1.08 9.79 -26.78
C PRO A 91 0.63 8.52 -26.05
N ARG A 92 -0.57 8.57 -25.47
CA ARG A 92 -1.15 7.43 -24.74
C ARG A 92 -1.50 6.33 -25.74
N ALA A 93 -1.07 5.09 -25.45
CA ALA A 93 -1.24 3.95 -26.35
C ALA A 93 -2.69 3.45 -26.50
N ASN A 94 -3.61 3.83 -25.60
CA ASN A 94 -5.00 3.36 -25.59
C ASN A 94 -5.99 4.53 -25.43
N ALA A 95 -6.86 4.72 -26.42
CA ALA A 95 -7.86 5.79 -26.45
C ALA A 95 -9.11 5.53 -25.56
N SER A 96 -9.28 4.34 -25.01
CA SER A 96 -10.33 4.04 -24.02
C SER A 96 -9.93 4.37 -22.57
N VAL A 97 -8.65 4.68 -22.34
CA VAL A 97 -8.09 5.13 -21.05
C VAL A 97 -8.31 6.66 -20.86
N LEU A 98 -9.00 7.32 -21.80
CA LEU A 98 -8.76 8.70 -22.21
C LEU A 98 -9.59 9.85 -21.58
N PRO A 99 -10.53 9.69 -20.62
CA PRO A 99 -10.99 10.85 -19.83
C PRO A 99 -10.55 10.79 -18.37
N LEU A 100 -9.79 9.77 -17.97
CA LEU A 100 -9.48 9.59 -16.56
C LEU A 100 -8.28 10.46 -16.19
N ASP A 101 -8.58 11.59 -15.56
CA ASP A 101 -7.58 12.45 -14.95
C ASP A 101 -6.90 11.66 -13.81
N TYR A 102 -5.76 11.04 -14.12
CA TYR A 102 -4.98 10.25 -13.18
C TYR A 102 -4.49 11.07 -11.98
N GLY A 103 -4.27 12.38 -12.17
CA GLY A 103 -3.94 13.29 -11.07
C GLY A 103 -5.12 13.43 -10.12
N ARG A 104 -6.29 13.76 -10.66
CA ARG A 104 -7.55 13.85 -9.88
C ARG A 104 -7.88 12.54 -9.19
N ASN A 105 -7.76 11.41 -9.88
CA ASN A 105 -8.08 10.11 -9.31
C ASN A 105 -7.07 9.65 -8.27
N LEU A 106 -5.79 10.00 -8.42
CA LEU A 106 -4.79 9.78 -7.38
C LEU A 106 -5.15 10.60 -6.13
N LEU A 107 -5.50 11.88 -6.29
CA LEU A 107 -5.93 12.73 -5.18
C LEU A 107 -7.19 12.19 -4.49
N ILE A 108 -8.17 11.72 -5.26
CA ILE A 108 -9.37 11.05 -4.72
C ILE A 108 -8.99 9.80 -3.92
N ALA A 109 -8.10 8.95 -4.45
CA ALA A 109 -7.65 7.75 -3.77
C ALA A 109 -6.90 8.07 -2.47
N LEU A 110 -6.00 9.04 -2.49
CA LEU A 110 -5.27 9.52 -1.30
C LEU A 110 -6.22 10.13 -0.26
N GLY A 111 -7.20 10.91 -0.71
CA GLY A 111 -8.28 11.44 0.12
C GLY A 111 -9.09 10.33 0.78
N ALA A 112 -9.50 9.31 0.02
CA ALA A 112 -10.25 8.16 0.52
C ALA A 112 -9.45 7.37 1.57
N VAL A 113 -8.17 7.09 1.32
CA VAL A 113 -7.27 6.42 2.28
C VAL A 113 -7.17 7.22 3.58
N THR A 114 -7.03 8.54 3.46
CA THR A 114 -6.94 9.44 4.61
C THR A 114 -8.25 9.44 5.40
N ALA A 115 -9.38 9.61 4.72
CA ALA A 115 -10.71 9.61 5.33
C ALA A 115 -11.02 8.29 6.06
N LEU A 116 -10.77 7.15 5.41
CA LEU A 116 -10.96 5.82 6.01
C LEU A 116 -10.08 5.62 7.25
N THR A 117 -8.83 6.09 7.20
CA THR A 117 -7.92 5.98 8.34
C THR A 117 -8.40 6.81 9.53
N VAL A 118 -8.85 8.04 9.27
CA VAL A 118 -9.41 8.93 10.29
C VAL A 118 -10.68 8.34 10.89
N ALA A 119 -11.62 7.89 10.06
CA ALA A 119 -12.87 7.27 10.48
C ALA A 119 -12.62 6.01 11.34
N TRP A 120 -11.69 5.15 10.91
CA TRP A 120 -11.32 3.96 11.66
C TRP A 120 -10.72 4.27 13.03
N HIS A 121 -9.84 5.27 13.10
CA HIS A 121 -9.24 5.69 14.36
C HIS A 121 -10.28 6.31 15.31
N ALA A 122 -11.20 7.13 14.79
CA ALA A 122 -12.32 7.69 15.55
C ALA A 122 -13.22 6.57 16.10
N LEU A 123 -13.63 5.61 15.26
CA LEU A 123 -14.44 4.46 15.66
C LEU A 123 -13.75 3.65 16.77
N ARG A 124 -12.45 3.35 16.63
CA ARG A 124 -11.69 2.62 17.67
C ARG A 124 -11.57 3.40 18.98
N ARG A 125 -11.61 4.73 18.97
CA ARG A 125 -11.63 5.53 20.20
C ARG A 125 -12.99 5.45 20.87
N LEU A 126 -14.06 5.60 20.11
CA LEU A 126 -15.43 5.49 20.61
C LEU A 126 -15.69 4.11 21.21
N LEU A 127 -15.31 3.04 20.52
CA LEU A 127 -15.47 1.67 21.02
C LEU A 127 -14.67 1.42 22.31
N ARG A 128 -13.49 2.04 22.47
CA ARG A 128 -12.70 1.94 23.71
C ARG A 128 -13.33 2.73 24.85
N ALA A 129 -13.85 3.92 24.57
CA ALA A 129 -14.57 4.74 25.56
C ALA A 129 -15.82 4.02 26.07
N CYS A 130 -16.63 3.45 25.16
CA CYS A 130 -17.83 2.68 25.54
C CYS A 130 -17.49 1.45 26.38
N ARG A 131 -16.41 0.71 26.04
CA ARG A 131 -15.96 -0.45 26.83
C ARG A 131 -15.51 -0.06 28.24
N GLY A 132 -14.82 1.07 28.40
CA GLY A 132 -14.43 1.59 29.71
C GLY A 132 -15.63 2.00 30.56
N ALA A 133 -16.65 2.62 29.95
CA ALA A 133 -17.89 3.00 30.64
C ALA A 133 -18.71 1.78 31.11
N LEU A 134 -18.70 0.68 30.34
CA LEU A 134 -19.35 -0.58 30.73
C LEU A 134 -18.60 -1.26 31.89
N ALA A 135 -17.26 -1.36 31.82
CA ALA A 135 -16.46 -2.01 32.86
C ALA A 135 -16.48 -1.28 34.21
N GLY A 136 -16.62 0.05 34.22
CA GLY A 136 -16.75 0.84 35.45
C GLY A 136 -18.11 0.70 36.14
N ARG A 137 -19.11 0.12 35.46
CA ARG A 137 -20.46 -0.08 35.99
C ARG A 137 -20.61 -1.38 36.80
N ASP A 138 -19.67 -2.32 36.64
CA ASP A 138 -19.68 -3.65 37.27
C ASP A 138 -18.66 -3.77 38.43
N GLY A 139 -18.04 -2.66 38.86
CA GLY A 139 -17.10 -2.66 39.99
C GLY A 139 -17.81 -2.88 41.33
N PRO A 140 -17.26 -3.68 42.26
CA PRO A 140 -17.93 -4.03 43.51
C PRO A 140 -18.09 -2.79 44.39
N GLY A 141 -19.35 -2.44 44.69
CA GLY A 141 -19.73 -1.49 45.74
C GLY A 141 -19.78 -2.16 47.11
#